data_AF-A0A2E4WWC8-F1
#
_entry.id   AF-A0A2E4WWC8-F1
#
_cell.length_a   1.000
_cell.length_b   1.000
_cell.length_c   1.000
_cell.angle_alpha   90.00
_cell.angle_beta   90.00
_cell.angle_gamma   90.00
#
_symmetry.space_group_name_H-M   'P 1'
#
loop_
_entity.id
_entity.type
_entity.pdbx_description
1 polymer ?
#
loop_
_entity_poly.entity_id
_entity_poly.type
_entity_poly.pdbx_seq_one_letter_code
_entity_poly.pdbx_strand_id
1 'polypeptide(L)'
;MEISGEVGSLEELLSIVRKNRVLDTALDAMAMNSEEGLASFSISRQSASVGRVSFVLDKWTFGGTIDVTLTGSEVRLWLEQHTWHRGRDEIPRTIGDQSSMTERGDPSEWFDQLN
;
A
#
# COMPACT_ATOMS: atom_id res chain seq x y z
N MET A 1 10.59 2.46 -23.52
CA MET A 1 10.38 1.01 -23.48
C MET A 1 9.75 0.70 -22.14
N GLU A 2 8.54 0.18 -22.16
CA GLU A 2 7.86 -0.30 -20.96
C GLU A 2 8.21 -1.78 -20.80
N ILE A 3 8.57 -2.18 -19.58
CA ILE A 3 8.90 -3.57 -19.25
C ILE A 3 7.80 -4.03 -18.30
N SER A 4 7.12 -5.12 -18.66
CA SER A 4 6.10 -5.76 -17.83
C SER A 4 6.47 -7.21 -17.55
N GLY A 5 5.88 -7.76 -16.49
CA GLY A 5 6.05 -9.15 -16.09
C GLY A 5 5.03 -9.52 -15.03
N GLU A 6 4.80 -10.81 -14.85
CA GLU A 6 3.90 -11.36 -13.85
C GLU A 6 4.70 -12.07 -12.76
N VAL A 7 4.24 -11.95 -11.52
CA VAL A 7 4.81 -12.66 -10.36
C VAL A 7 3.69 -13.37 -9.61
N GLY A 8 3.96 -14.56 -9.09
CA GLY A 8 2.98 -15.34 -8.35
C GLY A 8 2.85 -14.95 -6.87
N SER A 9 3.65 -13.99 -6.37
CA SER A 9 3.67 -13.63 -4.95
C SER A 9 4.22 -12.21 -4.72
N LEU A 10 3.71 -11.57 -3.66
CA LEU A 10 4.18 -10.29 -3.12
C LEU A 10 5.04 -10.44 -1.85
N GLU A 11 5.43 -11.66 -1.47
CA GLU A 11 6.00 -11.93 -0.15
C GLU A 11 7.28 -11.12 0.15
N GLU A 12 8.15 -10.92 -0.85
CA GLU A 12 9.37 -10.10 -0.64
C GLU A 12 9.03 -8.63 -0.34
N LEU A 13 8.08 -8.06 -1.08
CA LEU A 13 7.59 -6.70 -0.84
C LEU A 13 6.99 -6.59 0.55
N LEU A 14 6.11 -7.52 0.93
CA LEU A 14 5.46 -7.54 2.24
C LEU A 14 6.47 -7.76 3.37
N SER A 15 7.50 -8.59 3.18
CA SER A 15 8.59 -8.79 4.13
C SER A 15 9.34 -7.49 4.41
N ILE A 16 9.65 -6.69 3.38
CA ILE A 16 10.29 -5.38 3.54
C ILE A 16 9.38 -4.40 4.30
N VAL A 17 8.10 -4.34 3.95
CA VAL A 17 7.10 -3.48 4.61
C VAL A 17 6.95 -3.84 6.10
N ARG A 18 6.87 -5.14 6.43
CA ARG A 18 6.79 -5.64 7.82
C ARG A 18 8.03 -5.25 8.61
N LYS A 19 9.23 -5.46 8.05
CA LYS A 19 10.51 -5.10 8.70
C LYS A 19 10.59 -3.60 8.98
N ASN A 20 10.06 -2.77 8.08
CA ASN A 20 10.04 -1.31 8.23
C ASN A 20 8.89 -0.79 9.11
N ARG A 21 7.97 -1.66 9.57
CA ARG A 21 6.82 -1.32 10.41
C ARG A 21 5.88 -0.27 9.80
N VAL A 22 5.67 -0.33 8.47
CA VAL A 22 4.82 0.61 7.71
C VAL A 22 3.60 -0.07 7.10
N LEU A 23 3.03 -1.05 7.81
CA LEU A 23 1.92 -1.87 7.31
C LEU A 23 0.61 -1.11 7.14
N ASP A 24 0.32 -0.14 8.01
CA ASP A 24 -0.86 0.72 7.85
C ASP A 24 -0.73 1.62 6.62
N THR A 25 0.42 2.28 6.44
CA THR A 25 0.71 3.04 5.22
C THR A 25 0.65 2.17 3.97
N ALA A 26 1.12 0.93 4.04
CA ALA A 26 1.04 0.00 2.93
C ALA A 26 -0.41 -0.41 2.63
N LEU A 27 -1.24 -0.66 3.65
CA LEU A 27 -2.67 -0.91 3.46
C LEU A 27 -3.31 0.26 2.72
N ASP A 28 -3.10 1.47 3.23
CA ASP A 28 -3.72 2.67 2.66
C ASP A 28 -3.26 2.89 1.21
N ALA A 29 -1.95 2.81 0.94
CA ALA A 29 -1.40 3.02 -0.39
C ALA A 29 -1.82 1.94 -1.40
N MET A 30 -1.84 0.66 -1.00
CA MET A 30 -2.24 -0.44 -1.88
C MET A 30 -3.75 -0.47 -2.14
N ALA A 31 -4.56 0.02 -1.19
CA ALA A 31 -6.00 0.01 -1.29
C ALA A 31 -6.60 1.29 -1.88
N MET A 32 -5.83 2.39 -1.97
CA MET A 32 -6.28 3.70 -2.47
C MET A 32 -6.96 3.62 -3.84
N ASN A 33 -6.43 2.81 -4.76
CA ASN A 33 -7.04 2.53 -6.05
C ASN A 33 -7.38 1.03 -6.16
N SER A 34 -8.31 0.59 -5.30
CA SER A 34 -8.83 -0.78 -5.30
C SER A 34 -10.35 -0.83 -5.41
N GLU A 35 -10.82 -1.81 -6.14
CA GLU A 35 -12.23 -2.11 -6.37
C GLU A 35 -12.45 -3.63 -6.25
N GLU A 36 -13.64 -4.11 -6.63
CA GLU A 36 -13.90 -5.55 -6.64
C GLU A 36 -12.98 -6.23 -7.66
N GLY A 37 -12.21 -7.22 -7.23
CA GLY A 37 -11.36 -8.00 -8.13
C GLY A 37 -9.99 -7.38 -8.46
N LEU A 38 -9.74 -6.11 -8.12
CA LEU A 38 -8.56 -5.37 -8.56
C LEU A 38 -8.00 -4.42 -7.48
N ALA A 39 -6.68 -4.36 -7.35
CA ALA A 39 -5.97 -3.29 -6.62
C ALA A 39 -4.74 -2.85 -7.41
N SER A 40 -4.53 -1.53 -7.52
CA SER A 40 -3.36 -0.99 -8.22
C SER A 40 -2.64 0.06 -7.38
N PHE A 41 -1.32 -0.01 -7.36
CA PHE A 41 -0.46 0.94 -6.66
C PHE A 41 0.90 1.04 -7.34
N SER A 42 1.66 2.08 -7.02
CA SER A 42 2.99 2.30 -7.59
C SER A 42 4.05 2.34 -6.49
N ILE A 43 5.26 1.86 -6.81
CA ILE A 43 6.44 2.00 -5.96
C ILE A 43 7.58 2.69 -6.71
N SER A 44 8.46 3.36 -5.99
CA SER A 44 9.64 4.02 -6.58
C SER A 44 10.61 3.00 -7.16
N ARG A 45 10.93 3.14 -8.45
CA ARG A 45 11.93 2.30 -9.11
C ARG A 45 13.33 2.50 -8.52
N GLN A 46 13.64 3.72 -8.05
CA GLN A 46 14.92 4.02 -7.41
C GLN A 46 15.05 3.38 -6.03
N SER A 47 13.97 3.37 -5.23
CA SER A 47 13.99 2.67 -3.95
C SER A 47 14.12 1.16 -4.16
N ALA A 48 13.39 0.62 -5.15
CA ALA A 48 13.41 -0.80 -5.47
C ALA A 48 14.80 -1.29 -5.91
N SER A 49 15.55 -0.48 -6.69
CA SER A 49 16.89 -0.85 -7.16
C SER A 49 17.92 -1.02 -6.05
N VAL A 50 17.67 -0.45 -4.86
CA VAL A 50 18.50 -0.61 -3.65
C VAL A 50 17.85 -1.52 -2.60
N GLY A 51 16.84 -2.30 -2.99
CA GLY A 51 16.17 -3.28 -2.13
C GLY A 51 15.21 -2.67 -1.10
N ARG A 52 14.62 -1.51 -1.40
CA ARG A 52 13.64 -0.82 -0.53
C ARG A 52 12.29 -0.70 -1.22
N VAL A 53 11.24 -0.59 -0.40
CA VAL A 53 9.87 -0.30 -0.86
C VAL A 53 9.51 1.12 -0.44
N SER A 54 9.08 1.93 -1.40
CA SER A 54 8.52 3.27 -1.16
C SER A 54 7.32 3.45 -2.06
N PHE A 55 6.14 3.59 -1.47
CA PHE A 55 4.90 3.80 -2.21
C PHE A 55 4.88 5.20 -2.82
N VAL A 56 4.33 5.28 -4.03
CA VAL A 56 4.21 6.51 -4.81
C VAL A 56 2.73 6.78 -5.02
N LEU A 57 2.25 7.89 -4.49
CA LEU A 57 0.86 8.31 -4.60
C LEU A 57 0.67 9.27 -5.78
N ASP A 58 1.72 10.01 -6.14
CA ASP A 58 1.68 11.02 -7.18
C ASP A 58 2.44 10.58 -8.44
N LYS A 59 1.91 10.89 -9.63
CA LYS A 59 2.45 10.39 -10.90
C LYS A 59 3.82 10.96 -11.28
N TRP A 60 4.28 12.00 -10.59
CA TRP A 60 5.57 12.66 -10.86
C TRP A 60 6.64 12.22 -9.86
N THR A 61 7.28 11.08 -10.13
CA THR A 61 8.47 10.65 -9.38
C THR A 61 9.72 10.64 -10.24
N PHE A 62 10.78 11.27 -9.71
CA PHE A 62 12.08 11.25 -10.34
C PHE A 62 12.62 9.81 -10.39
N GLY A 63 13.06 9.38 -11.56
CA GLY A 63 13.57 8.01 -11.76
C GLY A 63 12.49 6.95 -12.04
N GLY A 64 11.20 7.33 -12.08
CA GLY A 64 10.08 6.50 -12.52
C GLY A 64 9.53 5.53 -11.47
N THR A 65 8.39 4.93 -11.80
CA THR A 65 7.67 3.98 -10.95
C THR A 65 7.80 2.54 -11.47
N ILE A 66 7.49 1.60 -10.58
CA ILE A 66 7.02 0.27 -10.94
C ILE A 66 5.54 0.27 -10.57
N ASP A 67 4.67 0.09 -11.57
CA ASP A 67 3.24 0.00 -11.37
C ASP A 67 2.86 -1.46 -11.12
N VAL A 68 2.13 -1.70 -10.05
CA VAL A 68 1.76 -3.03 -9.56
C VAL A 68 0.25 -3.15 -9.62
N THR A 69 -0.24 -4.20 -10.28
CA THR A 69 -1.66 -4.54 -10.34
C THR A 69 -1.85 -5.94 -9.77
N LEU A 70 -2.77 -6.04 -8.82
CA LEU A 70 -3.21 -7.30 -8.23
C LEU A 70 -4.62 -7.61 -8.71
N THR A 71 -4.84 -8.85 -9.14
CA THR A 71 -6.15 -9.35 -9.56
C THR A 71 -6.58 -10.51 -8.66
N GLY A 72 -7.84 -10.51 -8.23
CA GLY A 72 -8.40 -11.57 -7.40
C GLY A 72 -9.71 -11.15 -6.73
N SER A 73 -10.67 -12.08 -6.66
CA SER A 73 -12.04 -11.83 -6.19
C SER A 73 -12.15 -11.17 -4.81
N GLU A 74 -11.17 -11.40 -3.93
CA GLU A 74 -11.13 -10.87 -2.57
C GLU A 74 -9.87 -10.04 -2.30
N VAL A 75 -9.33 -9.36 -3.32
CA VAL A 75 -8.05 -8.63 -3.20
C VAL A 75 -8.03 -7.62 -2.04
N ARG A 76 -9.15 -6.96 -1.76
CA ARG A 76 -9.26 -6.00 -0.64
C ARG A 76 -9.14 -6.70 0.72
N LEU A 77 -9.83 -7.82 0.91
CA LEU A 77 -9.69 -8.65 2.12
C LEU A 77 -8.27 -9.23 2.24
N TRP A 78 -7.69 -9.66 1.12
CA TRP A 78 -6.31 -10.13 1.07
C TRP A 78 -5.33 -9.05 1.54
N LEU A 79 -5.49 -7.80 1.10
CA LEU A 79 -4.68 -6.66 1.55
C LEU A 79 -4.79 -6.44 3.06
N GLU A 80 -6.01 -6.46 3.61
CA GLU A 80 -6.21 -6.30 5.06
C GLU A 80 -5.51 -7.40 5.86
N GLN A 81 -5.63 -8.66 5.42
CA GLN A 81 -4.99 -9.80 6.08
C GLN A 81 -3.46 -9.73 6.00
N HIS A 82 -2.91 -9.36 4.83
CA HIS A 82 -1.47 -9.39 4.60
C HIS A 82 -0.74 -8.14 5.14
N THR A 83 -1.50 -7.10 5.49
CA THR A 83 -1.02 -5.91 6.21
C THR A 83 -1.38 -5.92 7.69
N TRP A 84 -2.08 -6.95 8.19
CA TRP A 84 -2.42 -7.01 9.60
C TRP A 84 -1.18 -7.13 10.49
N HIS A 85 -1.20 -6.43 11.62
CA HIS A 85 -0.23 -6.58 12.71
C HIS A 85 -0.93 -6.40 14.05
N ARG A 86 -0.30 -6.92 15.11
CA ARG A 86 -0.81 -6.93 16.50
C ARG A 86 -1.25 -5.57 17.05
N GLY A 87 -0.70 -4.46 16.53
CA GLY A 87 -1.15 -3.12 16.94
C GLY A 87 -2.65 -2.88 16.68
N ARG A 88 -3.21 -3.60 15.70
CA ARG A 88 -4.63 -3.55 15.35
C ARG A 88 -5.55 -4.32 16.30
N ASP A 89 -5.00 -5.06 17.26
CA ASP A 89 -5.79 -5.61 18.37
C ASP A 89 -6.30 -4.48 19.28
N GLU A 90 -5.50 -3.42 19.43
CA GLU A 90 -5.82 -2.26 20.28
C GLU A 90 -6.47 -1.14 19.48
N ILE A 91 -5.95 -0.86 18.27
CA ILE A 91 -6.46 0.19 17.37
C ILE A 91 -6.82 -0.46 16.03
N PRO A 92 -8.05 -0.98 15.86
CA PRO A 92 -8.47 -1.63 14.63
C PRO A 92 -8.30 -0.71 13.41
N ARG A 93 -7.81 -1.28 12.31
CA ARG A 93 -7.66 -0.60 11.01
C ARG A 93 -8.21 -1.48 9.89
N THR A 94 -8.96 -0.87 8.99
CA THR A 94 -9.58 -1.50 7.81
C THR A 94 -9.50 -0.54 6.63
N ILE A 95 -9.65 -1.05 5.41
CA ILE A 95 -9.58 -0.18 4.21
C ILE A 95 -10.66 0.90 4.26
N GLY A 96 -10.26 2.16 4.13
CA GLY A 96 -11.18 3.30 4.07
C GLY A 96 -11.82 3.65 5.41
N ASP A 97 -11.20 3.23 6.52
CA ASP A 97 -11.55 3.73 7.84
C ASP A 97 -11.24 5.22 8.00
N GLN A 98 -11.65 5.81 9.12
CA GLN A 98 -11.47 7.23 9.39
C GLN A 98 -10.01 7.62 9.71
N SER A 99 -9.11 6.64 9.80
CA SER A 99 -7.67 6.84 10.03
C SER A 99 -6.85 6.55 8.78
N SER A 100 -7.52 6.27 7.66
CA SER A 100 -6.89 5.99 6.37
C SER A 100 -6.21 7.24 5.85
N MET A 101 -5.02 7.07 5.27
CA MET A 101 -4.30 8.13 4.57
C MET A 101 -5.19 8.80 3.52
N THR A 102 -5.11 10.12 3.40
CA THR A 102 -5.86 10.87 2.40
C THR A 102 -5.34 10.58 0.98
N GLU A 103 -6.10 10.96 -0.05
CA GLU A 103 -5.66 10.83 -1.46
C GLU A 103 -4.34 11.56 -1.76
N ARG A 104 -3.96 12.55 -0.94
CA ARG A 104 -2.70 13.30 -1.07
C ARG A 104 -1.53 12.66 -0.34
N GLY A 105 -1.76 11.59 0.41
CA GLY A 105 -0.74 10.94 1.22
C GLY A 105 -0.58 11.49 2.63
N ASP A 106 -1.42 12.44 3.02
CA ASP A 106 -1.39 12.98 4.37
C ASP A 106 -1.97 11.94 5.35
N PRO A 107 -1.31 11.65 6.48
CA PRO A 107 -1.87 10.80 7.52
C PRO A 107 -3.11 11.47 8.11
N SER A 108 -4.17 10.70 8.35
CA SER A 108 -5.33 11.18 9.09
C SER A 108 -5.03 11.11 10.59
N GLU A 109 -5.03 12.25 11.29
CA GLU A 109 -4.82 12.28 12.74
C GLU A 109 -6.15 12.15 13.48
N TRP A 110 -6.13 11.47 14.63
CA TRP A 110 -7.34 11.23 15.45
C TRP A 110 -7.96 12.50 16.03
N PHE A 111 -7.23 13.62 16.08
CA PHE A 111 -7.76 14.92 16.52
C PHE A 111 -8.49 15.68 15.41
N ASP A 112 -8.30 15.32 14.14
CA ASP A 112 -8.98 15.98 13.02
C ASP A 112 -10.50 15.74 13.05
N GLN A 113 -10.95 14.77 13.85
CA GLN A 113 -12.36 14.40 14.03
C GLN A 113 -13.10 15.25 15.09
N LEU A 114 -12.41 16.16 15.78
CA LEU A 114 -12.99 17.03 16.81
C LEU A 114 -13.40 18.42 16.30
N ASN A 115 -13.32 18.66 14.98
CA ASN A 115 -13.70 19.92 14.33
C ASN A 115 -14.85 19.73 13.34
#